data_AF-A0A1Q9CPM7-F1
#
_entry.id   AF-A0A1Q9CPM7-F1
#
_cell.length_a   1.000
_cell.length_b   1.000
_cell.length_c   1.000
_cell.angle_alpha   90.00
_cell.angle_beta   90.00
_cell.angle_gamma   90.00
#
_symmetry.space_group_name_H-M   'P 1'
#
loop_
_entity.id
_entity.type
_entity.pdbx_description
1 polymer ?
#
loop_
_entity_poly.entity_id
_entity_poly.type
_entity_poly.pdbx_seq_one_letter_code
_entity_poly.pdbx_strand_id
1 'polypeptide(L)'
;MPGSRGPVTASAMRRDATLGPRLVLLMHGCFLGLRICTWPLLEVGIGVCNLIGFVAVCAALFFGFGFRASSLLQQMDLLGLVALGIGGAFLTEVVDFHNHQTLLEGTIFTSANYIEILAFVPAVWMVHQTAKKGEDWSSISGATRERQATAFFSFLVCFYILEDLVSAYRLMGVETMGAAGHIVHFLLLSDFACFLLAHIYNPDKLSGGLLRWWGPEQNFV
;
A
#
# COMPACT_ATOMS: atom_id res chain seq x y z
N MET A 1 -22.42 -22.97 29.31
CA MET A 1 -21.09 -22.88 29.94
C MET A 1 -20.25 -21.90 29.15
N PRO A 2 -19.82 -20.76 29.72
CA PRO A 2 -18.95 -19.81 29.04
C PRO A 2 -17.54 -20.42 28.93
N GLY A 3 -17.08 -20.67 27.71
CA GLY A 3 -15.74 -21.20 27.45
C GLY A 3 -14.68 -20.15 27.79
N SER A 4 -13.83 -20.46 28.76
CA SER A 4 -12.62 -19.69 29.06
C SER A 4 -11.74 -19.63 27.81
N ARG A 5 -11.72 -18.46 27.15
CA ARG A 5 -10.71 -18.20 26.12
C ARG A 5 -9.37 -18.05 26.85
N GLY A 6 -8.48 -19.03 26.63
CA GLY A 6 -7.13 -18.99 27.18
C GLY A 6 -6.41 -17.70 26.81
N PRO A 7 -5.43 -17.27 27.64
CA PRO A 7 -4.72 -16.03 27.44
C PRO A 7 -4.05 -16.02 26.07
N VAL A 8 -4.48 -15.10 25.20
CA VAL A 8 -3.78 -14.80 23.96
C VAL A 8 -2.40 -14.30 24.35
N THR A 9 -1.38 -15.12 24.09
CA THR A 9 0.01 -14.79 24.43
C THR A 9 0.40 -13.47 23.77
N ALA A 10 0.92 -12.51 24.55
CA ALA A 10 1.35 -11.19 24.07
C ALA A 10 2.32 -11.21 22.86
N SER A 11 2.97 -12.35 22.61
CA SER A 11 3.80 -12.60 21.42
C SER A 11 3.03 -12.73 20.10
N ALA A 12 1.73 -13.01 20.13
CA ALA A 12 0.87 -13.00 18.94
C ALA A 12 0.46 -11.56 18.59
N MET A 13 0.17 -10.75 19.61
CA MET A 13 -0.30 -9.36 19.49
C MET A 13 0.79 -8.40 18.99
N ARG A 14 2.07 -8.64 19.32
CA ARG A 14 3.21 -7.81 18.88
C ARG A 14 3.51 -7.90 17.38
N ARG A 15 2.90 -8.85 16.65
CA ARG A 15 3.14 -9.04 15.20
C ARG A 15 2.33 -8.09 14.32
N ASP A 16 1.28 -7.46 14.84
CA ASP A 16 0.28 -6.81 13.99
C ASP A 16 0.69 -5.37 13.58
N ALA A 17 1.36 -4.65 14.46
CA ALA A 17 1.67 -3.22 14.29
C ALA A 17 2.64 -2.89 13.14
N THR A 18 3.61 -3.77 12.86
CA THR A 18 4.60 -3.57 11.78
C THR A 18 4.20 -4.28 10.48
N LEU A 19 3.11 -5.04 10.52
CA LEU A 19 2.65 -5.85 9.39
C LEU A 19 2.12 -4.97 8.26
N GLY A 20 1.38 -3.90 8.58
CA GLY A 20 0.73 -3.03 7.62
C GLY A 20 1.69 -2.43 6.58
N PRO A 21 2.67 -1.57 6.98
CA PRO A 21 3.60 -0.95 6.05
C PRO A 21 4.41 -1.98 5.25
N ARG A 22 4.76 -3.10 5.89
CA ARG A 22 5.46 -4.20 5.24
C ARG A 22 4.61 -4.86 4.15
N LEU A 23 3.33 -5.11 4.40
CA LEU A 23 2.42 -5.67 3.40
C LEU A 23 2.23 -4.72 2.21
N VAL A 24 2.14 -3.41 2.47
CA VAL A 24 2.09 -2.39 1.40
C VAL A 24 3.32 -2.48 0.51
N LEU A 25 4.53 -2.49 1.09
CA LEU A 25 5.77 -2.62 0.33
C LEU A 25 5.85 -3.94 -0.45
N LEU A 26 5.32 -5.03 0.11
CA LEU A 26 5.27 -6.31 -0.60
C LEU A 26 4.32 -6.27 -1.80
N MET A 27 3.13 -5.69 -1.64
CA MET A 27 2.22 -5.44 -2.76
C MET A 27 2.89 -4.58 -3.84
N HIS A 28 3.67 -3.56 -3.43
CA HIS A 28 4.45 -2.75 -4.37
C HIS A 28 5.50 -3.55 -5.12
N GLY A 29 6.25 -4.40 -4.42
CA GLY A 29 7.16 -5.35 -5.05
C GLY A 29 6.46 -6.27 -6.04
N CYS A 30 5.26 -6.76 -5.71
CA CYS A 30 4.48 -7.62 -6.60
C CYS A 30 4.09 -6.91 -7.90
N PHE A 31 3.44 -5.74 -7.84
CA PHE A 31 3.02 -5.08 -9.09
C PHE A 31 4.21 -4.57 -9.91
N LEU A 32 5.28 -4.08 -9.27
CA LEU A 32 6.50 -3.67 -9.98
C LEU A 32 7.17 -4.85 -10.67
N GLY A 33 7.20 -6.01 -10.01
CA GLY A 33 7.68 -7.25 -10.61
C GLY A 33 6.86 -7.64 -11.85
N LEU A 34 5.53 -7.54 -11.77
CA LEU A 34 4.65 -7.78 -12.93
C LEU A 34 4.92 -6.80 -14.06
N ARG A 35 5.04 -5.49 -13.77
CA ARG A 35 5.35 -4.45 -14.77
C ARG A 35 6.70 -4.67 -15.46
N ILE A 36 7.72 -5.10 -14.70
CA ILE A 36 9.03 -5.45 -15.28
C ILE A 36 8.91 -6.67 -16.21
N CYS A 37 8.11 -7.67 -15.84
CA CYS A 37 7.93 -8.88 -16.64
C CYS A 37 7.18 -8.61 -17.95
N THR A 38 6.22 -7.68 -17.96
CA THR A 38 5.46 -7.37 -19.17
C THR A 38 6.26 -6.48 -20.11
N TRP A 39 6.92 -5.45 -19.58
CA TRP A 39 7.58 -4.42 -20.38
C TRP A 39 9.04 -4.29 -19.96
N PRO A 40 9.89 -5.29 -20.25
CA PRO A 40 11.26 -5.35 -19.77
C PRO A 40 12.20 -4.40 -20.53
N LEU A 41 11.95 -3.07 -20.46
CA LEU A 41 12.77 -1.98 -21.02
C LEU A 41 12.43 -1.50 -22.44
N LEU A 42 11.28 -1.88 -23.01
CA LEU A 42 10.88 -1.44 -24.36
C LEU A 42 10.50 0.06 -24.43
N GLU A 43 10.02 0.64 -23.33
CA GLU A 43 9.80 2.08 -23.22
C GLU A 43 10.91 2.73 -22.38
N VAL A 44 11.79 3.48 -23.04
CA VAL A 44 12.86 4.24 -22.39
C VAL A 44 12.23 5.26 -21.44
N GLY A 45 12.46 5.10 -20.13
CA GLY A 45 11.86 5.91 -19.07
C GLY A 45 11.07 5.04 -18.09
N ILE A 46 9.87 4.60 -18.48
CA ILE A 46 8.95 3.85 -17.59
C ILE A 46 9.57 2.54 -17.10
N GLY A 47 10.20 1.76 -17.98
CA GLY A 47 10.83 0.50 -17.59
C GLY A 47 11.96 0.70 -16.57
N VAL A 48 12.73 1.78 -16.71
CA VAL A 48 13.82 2.13 -15.78
C VAL A 48 13.25 2.59 -14.43
N CYS A 49 12.19 3.40 -14.43
CA CYS A 49 11.49 3.80 -13.20
C CYS A 49 10.94 2.58 -12.44
N ASN A 50 10.33 1.62 -13.14
CA ASN A 50 9.84 0.38 -12.52
C ASN A 50 10.97 -0.44 -11.89
N LEU A 51 12.10 -0.57 -12.59
CA LEU A 51 13.28 -1.27 -12.06
C LEU A 51 13.88 -0.57 -10.84
N ILE A 52 14.04 0.76 -10.89
CA ILE A 52 14.53 1.55 -9.76
C ILE A 52 13.57 1.42 -8.57
N GLY A 53 12.26 1.53 -8.81
CA GLY A 53 11.22 1.33 -7.80
C GLY A 53 11.30 -0.07 -7.18
N PHE A 54 11.49 -1.11 -8.01
CA PHE A 54 11.60 -2.48 -7.54
C PHE A 54 12.86 -2.71 -6.69
N VAL A 55 13.99 -2.14 -7.07
CA VAL A 55 15.22 -2.18 -6.27
C VAL A 55 15.02 -1.41 -4.96
N ALA A 56 14.39 -0.24 -5.01
CA ALA A 56 14.13 0.60 -3.84
C ALA A 56 13.18 -0.10 -2.84
N VAL A 57 12.12 -0.77 -3.31
CA VAL A 57 11.20 -1.51 -2.44
C VAL A 57 11.89 -2.72 -1.81
N CYS A 58 12.74 -3.43 -2.55
CA CYS A 58 13.55 -4.52 -2.02
C CYS A 58 14.51 -4.02 -0.94
N ALA A 59 15.18 -2.88 -1.18
CA ALA A 59 16.06 -2.25 -0.20
C ALA A 59 15.29 -1.81 1.06
N ALA A 60 14.11 -1.20 0.90
CA ALA A 60 13.26 -0.79 2.02
C ALA A 60 12.81 -2.01 2.86
N LEU A 61 12.39 -3.10 2.20
CA LEU A 61 12.01 -4.35 2.87
C LEU A 61 13.19 -4.99 3.62
N PHE A 62 14.37 -5.03 3.01
CA PHE A 62 15.55 -5.64 3.60
C PHE A 62 16.10 -4.81 4.77
N PHE A 63 16.39 -3.53 4.53
CA PHE A 63 17.04 -2.66 5.52
C PHE A 63 16.08 -2.07 6.56
N GLY A 64 14.81 -1.85 6.21
CA GLY A 64 13.81 -1.29 7.11
C GLY A 64 13.07 -2.35 7.93
N PHE A 65 12.74 -3.48 7.30
CA PHE A 65 11.82 -4.48 7.90
C PHE A 65 12.47 -5.83 8.18
N GLY A 66 13.76 -6.03 7.87
CA GLY A 66 14.47 -7.29 8.12
C GLY A 66 13.81 -8.47 7.40
N PHE A 67 13.27 -8.21 6.20
CA PHE A 67 12.44 -9.15 5.47
C PHE A 67 13.16 -10.46 5.13
N ARG A 68 12.44 -11.59 5.26
CA ARG A 68 12.90 -12.94 4.87
C ARG A 68 11.91 -13.55 3.89
N ALA A 69 12.37 -14.00 2.73
CA ALA A 69 11.50 -14.54 1.67
C ALA A 69 10.64 -15.73 2.13
N SER A 70 11.15 -16.56 3.06
CA SER A 70 10.42 -17.69 3.63
C SER A 70 9.11 -17.31 4.33
N SER A 71 8.96 -16.05 4.72
CA SER A 71 7.76 -15.55 5.39
C SER A 71 6.63 -15.11 4.43
N LEU A 72 6.89 -15.04 3.12
CA LEU A 72 5.87 -14.71 2.13
C LEU A 72 4.72 -15.71 2.12
N LEU A 73 5.07 -17.00 2.21
CA LEU A 73 4.09 -18.10 2.19
C LEU A 73 3.15 -18.09 3.41
N GLN A 74 3.51 -17.36 4.47
CA GLN A 74 2.68 -17.26 5.68
C GLN A 74 1.67 -16.10 5.60
N GLN A 75 1.74 -15.24 4.59
CA GLN A 75 0.88 -14.07 4.45
C GLN A 75 -0.28 -14.36 3.50
N MET A 76 -1.28 -15.12 3.96
CA MET A 76 -2.49 -15.42 3.18
C MET A 76 -3.26 -14.16 2.76
N ASP A 77 -3.23 -13.11 3.59
CA ASP A 77 -3.87 -11.83 3.26
C ASP A 77 -3.26 -11.18 2.02
N LEU A 78 -1.93 -11.23 1.88
CA LEU A 78 -1.21 -10.73 0.71
C LEU A 78 -1.63 -11.51 -0.54
N LEU A 79 -1.62 -12.85 -0.45
CA LEU A 79 -1.99 -13.72 -1.56
C LEU A 79 -3.45 -13.50 -1.98
N GLY A 80 -4.36 -13.30 -1.02
CA GLY A 80 -5.76 -12.98 -1.28
C GLY A 80 -5.94 -11.68 -2.05
N LEU A 81 -5.23 -10.61 -1.66
CA LEU A 81 -5.28 -9.32 -2.36
C LEU A 81 -4.69 -9.41 -3.78
N VAL A 82 -3.57 -10.10 -3.95
CA VAL A 82 -2.96 -10.33 -5.27
C VAL A 82 -3.91 -11.13 -6.17
N ALA A 83 -4.48 -12.22 -5.65
CA ALA A 83 -5.45 -13.04 -6.39
C ALA A 83 -6.70 -12.25 -6.76
N LEU A 84 -7.18 -11.36 -5.87
CA LEU A 84 -8.29 -10.46 -6.16
C LEU A 84 -7.95 -9.48 -7.30
N GLY A 85 -6.76 -8.89 -7.28
CA GLY A 85 -6.29 -8.00 -8.34
C GLY A 85 -6.21 -8.70 -9.70
N ILE A 86 -5.61 -9.90 -9.73
CA ILE A 86 -5.49 -10.72 -10.96
C ILE A 86 -6.87 -11.17 -11.46
N GLY A 87 -7.73 -11.66 -10.57
CA GLY A 87 -9.09 -12.09 -10.92
C GLY A 87 -9.92 -10.95 -11.48
N GLY A 88 -9.86 -9.76 -10.86
CA GLY A 88 -10.51 -8.55 -11.36
C GLY A 88 -10.00 -8.15 -12.73
N ALA A 89 -8.68 -8.14 -12.93
CA ALA A 89 -8.07 -7.78 -14.20
C ALA A 89 -8.48 -8.76 -15.32
N PHE A 90 -8.43 -10.06 -15.05
CA PHE A 90 -8.86 -11.08 -16.01
C PHE A 90 -10.31 -10.88 -16.46
N LEU A 91 -11.23 -10.61 -15.51
CA LEU A 91 -12.63 -10.34 -15.84
C LEU A 91 -12.79 -9.07 -16.69
N THR A 92 -12.06 -8.00 -16.36
CA THR A 92 -12.05 -6.76 -17.13
C THR A 92 -11.61 -7.00 -18.58
N GLU A 93 -10.50 -7.70 -18.79
CA GLU A 93 -9.96 -7.99 -20.13
C GLU A 93 -10.83 -8.96 -20.93
N VAL A 94 -11.50 -9.91 -20.28
CA VAL A 94 -12.48 -10.79 -20.95
C VAL A 94 -13.68 -9.99 -21.45
N VAL A 95 -14.11 -8.97 -20.70
CA VAL A 95 -15.18 -8.06 -21.12
C VAL A 95 -14.70 -7.11 -22.23
N ASP A 96 -13.44 -6.65 -22.16
CA ASP A 96 -12.82 -5.73 -23.13
C ASP A 96 -12.11 -6.43 -24.31
N PHE A 97 -12.39 -7.73 -24.53
CA PHE A 97 -11.70 -8.58 -25.53
C PHE A 97 -11.79 -8.07 -26.98
N HIS A 98 -12.53 -7.00 -27.24
CA HIS A 98 -12.59 -6.36 -28.56
C HIS A 98 -11.32 -5.56 -28.92
N ASN A 99 -10.49 -5.20 -27.94
CA ASN A 99 -9.24 -4.50 -28.17
C ASN A 99 -8.11 -5.46 -28.59
N HIS A 100 -7.28 -5.05 -29.56
CA HIS A 100 -6.34 -5.90 -30.32
C HIS A 100 -5.08 -6.36 -29.55
N GLN A 101 -5.07 -6.34 -28.21
CA GLN A 101 -3.96 -6.86 -27.43
C GLN A 101 -4.15 -8.35 -27.10
N THR A 102 -3.04 -9.06 -26.84
CA THR A 102 -3.17 -10.44 -26.38
C THR A 102 -3.79 -10.45 -24.98
N LEU A 103 -4.78 -11.31 -24.75
CA LEU A 103 -5.48 -11.42 -23.46
C LEU A 103 -4.49 -11.54 -22.28
N LEU A 104 -3.39 -12.26 -22.47
CA LEU A 104 -2.36 -12.43 -21.44
C LEU A 104 -1.66 -11.11 -21.10
N GLU A 105 -1.22 -10.35 -22.11
CA GLU A 105 -0.52 -9.08 -21.91
C GLU A 105 -1.43 -8.05 -21.24
N GLY A 106 -2.65 -7.89 -21.74
CA GLY A 106 -3.67 -7.03 -21.14
C GLY A 106 -3.97 -7.45 -19.70
N THR A 107 -4.13 -8.75 -19.44
CA THR A 107 -4.40 -9.26 -18.09
C THR A 107 -3.26 -8.93 -17.13
N ILE A 108 -2.00 -9.12 -17.51
CA ILE A 108 -0.87 -8.84 -16.61
C ILE A 108 -0.73 -7.33 -16.37
N PHE A 109 -0.88 -6.51 -17.40
CA PHE A 109 -0.85 -5.05 -17.28
C PHE A 109 -1.96 -4.54 -16.34
N THR A 110 -3.20 -4.94 -16.59
CA THR A 110 -4.35 -4.57 -15.77
C THR A 110 -4.24 -5.15 -14.34
N SER A 111 -3.66 -6.35 -14.18
CA SER A 111 -3.38 -6.93 -12.87
C SER A 111 -2.42 -6.08 -12.07
N ALA A 112 -1.34 -5.59 -12.69
CA ALA A 112 -0.38 -4.73 -12.00
C ALA A 112 -1.06 -3.45 -11.49
N ASN A 113 -1.90 -2.81 -12.31
CA ASN A 113 -2.63 -1.61 -11.92
C ASN A 113 -3.63 -1.89 -10.77
N TYR A 114 -4.35 -3.02 -10.80
CA TYR A 114 -5.27 -3.36 -9.72
C TYR A 114 -4.55 -3.73 -8.42
N ILE A 115 -3.42 -4.44 -8.50
CA ILE A 115 -2.58 -4.76 -7.34
C ILE A 115 -1.99 -3.48 -6.73
N GLU A 116 -1.60 -2.52 -7.56
CA GLU A 116 -1.15 -1.20 -7.09
C GLU A 116 -2.23 -0.49 -6.26
N ILE A 117 -3.47 -0.39 -6.78
CA ILE A 117 -4.59 0.20 -6.03
C ILE A 117 -4.84 -0.56 -4.72
N LEU A 118 -4.82 -1.90 -4.78
CA LEU A 118 -5.01 -2.75 -3.60
C LEU A 118 -3.83 -2.69 -2.61
N ALA A 119 -2.67 -2.17 -3.01
CA ALA A 119 -1.48 -2.11 -2.15
C ALA A 119 -1.70 -1.26 -0.89
N PHE A 120 -2.67 -0.34 -0.92
CA PHE A 120 -3.00 0.53 0.22
C PHE A 120 -4.04 -0.08 1.18
N VAL A 121 -4.75 -1.13 0.78
CA VAL A 121 -5.76 -1.79 1.63
C VAL A 121 -5.19 -2.25 2.98
N PRO A 122 -3.99 -2.88 3.06
CA PRO A 122 -3.38 -3.24 4.34
C PRO A 122 -3.13 -2.04 5.27
N ALA A 123 -2.75 -0.89 4.73
CA ALA A 123 -2.52 0.31 5.52
C ALA A 123 -3.83 0.90 6.07
N VAL A 124 -4.87 0.97 5.23
CA VAL A 124 -6.20 1.42 5.66
C VAL A 124 -6.76 0.49 6.74
N TRP A 125 -6.63 -0.82 6.54
CA TRP A 125 -7.05 -1.83 7.51
C TRP A 125 -6.33 -1.68 8.86
N MET A 126 -5.02 -1.42 8.84
CA MET A 126 -4.22 -1.18 10.04
C MET A 126 -4.72 0.04 10.83
N VAL A 127 -4.97 1.17 10.16
CA VAL A 127 -5.51 2.37 10.83
C VAL A 127 -6.88 2.08 11.43
N HIS A 128 -7.76 1.41 10.69
CA HIS A 128 -9.09 1.07 11.16
C HIS A 128 -9.07 0.16 12.40
N GLN A 129 -8.18 -0.85 12.42
CA GLN A 129 -8.02 -1.74 13.58
C GLN A 129 -7.46 -1.01 14.81
N THR A 130 -6.54 -0.07 14.58
CA THR A 130 -5.94 0.74 15.64
C THR A 130 -6.98 1.57 16.38
N ALA A 131 -7.89 2.21 15.63
CA ALA A 131 -8.97 3.00 16.20
C ALA A 131 -9.92 2.16 17.08
N LYS A 132 -10.13 0.88 16.74
CA LYS A 132 -11.08 0.01 17.43
C LYS A 132 -10.55 -0.56 18.74
N LYS A 133 -9.26 -0.92 18.78
CA LYS A 133 -8.73 -1.70 19.90
C LYS A 133 -8.22 -0.86 21.07
N GLY A 134 -8.08 0.47 20.90
CA GLY A 134 -7.47 1.33 21.93
C GLY A 134 -6.11 0.80 22.41
N GLU A 135 -5.44 0.01 21.55
CA GLU A 135 -4.23 -0.72 21.92
C GLU A 135 -3.11 0.27 22.16
N ASP A 136 -2.47 0.14 23.31
CA ASP A 136 -1.38 1.01 23.71
C ASP A 136 -0.14 0.68 22.87
N TRP A 137 0.15 1.53 21.89
CA TRP A 137 1.31 1.43 21.01
C TRP A 137 2.64 1.61 21.76
N SER A 138 2.62 1.87 23.07
CA SER A 138 3.81 2.11 23.91
C SER A 138 4.84 0.97 23.90
N SER A 139 4.48 -0.26 23.49
CA SER A 139 5.34 -1.44 23.61
C SER A 139 6.45 -1.60 22.55
N ILE A 140 6.46 -0.80 21.47
CA ILE A 140 7.53 -0.81 20.45
C ILE A 140 8.40 0.43 20.65
N SER A 141 9.73 0.27 20.67
CA SER A 141 10.67 1.39 20.77
C SER A 141 10.39 2.43 19.69
N GLY A 142 10.18 3.70 20.07
CA GLY A 142 9.90 4.79 19.12
C GLY A 142 10.90 4.85 17.97
N ALA A 143 12.20 4.69 18.25
CA ALA A 143 13.26 4.76 17.24
C ALA A 143 13.12 3.73 16.09
N THR A 144 12.73 2.48 16.38
CA THR A 144 12.54 1.46 15.32
C THR A 144 11.33 1.79 14.44
N ARG A 145 10.24 2.28 15.07
CA ARG A 145 9.01 2.68 14.37
C ARG A 145 9.26 3.87 13.47
N GLU A 146 9.89 4.92 13.99
CA GLU A 146 10.21 6.13 13.24
C GLU A 146 11.07 5.80 12.02
N ARG A 147 12.11 4.96 12.20
CA ARG A 147 12.94 4.51 11.08
C ARG A 147 12.15 3.76 10.01
N GLN A 148 11.28 2.83 10.41
CA GLN A 148 10.44 2.05 9.48
C GLN A 148 9.45 2.94 8.73
N ALA A 149 8.81 3.86 9.45
CA ALA A 149 7.88 4.84 8.88
C ALA A 149 8.61 5.74 7.89
N THR A 150 9.73 6.35 8.28
CA THR A 150 10.52 7.20 7.38
C THR A 150 10.97 6.44 6.14
N ALA A 151 11.48 5.21 6.27
CA ALA A 151 11.86 4.40 5.11
C ALA A 151 10.67 4.12 4.18
N PHE A 152 9.51 3.77 4.74
CA PHE A 152 8.28 3.53 4.00
C PHE A 152 7.78 4.78 3.26
N PHE A 153 7.70 5.92 3.95
CA PHE A 153 7.22 7.17 3.35
C PHE A 153 8.20 7.75 2.34
N SER A 154 9.50 7.71 2.61
CA SER A 154 10.50 8.13 1.63
C SER A 154 10.40 7.30 0.35
N PHE A 155 10.21 5.97 0.47
CA PHE A 155 9.94 5.14 -0.69
C PHE A 155 8.66 5.57 -1.42
N LEU A 156 7.52 5.67 -0.72
CA LEU A 156 6.24 6.02 -1.35
C LEU A 156 6.30 7.37 -2.07
N VAL A 157 6.75 8.42 -1.39
CA VAL A 157 6.78 9.77 -1.98
C VAL A 157 7.71 9.82 -3.19
N CYS A 158 8.92 9.27 -3.09
CA CYS A 158 9.84 9.25 -4.22
C CYS A 158 9.32 8.40 -5.39
N PHE A 159 8.71 7.25 -5.08
CA PHE A 159 8.12 6.37 -6.08
C PHE A 159 6.99 7.06 -6.85
N TYR A 160 6.03 7.66 -6.14
CA TYR A 160 4.89 8.32 -6.78
C TYR A 160 5.23 9.64 -7.47
N ILE A 161 6.28 10.34 -7.04
CA ILE A 161 6.83 11.45 -7.84
C ILE A 161 7.33 10.92 -9.19
N LEU A 162 8.13 9.85 -9.18
CA LEU A 162 8.73 9.29 -10.39
C LEU A 162 7.70 8.61 -11.29
N GLU A 163 6.66 8.01 -10.73
CA GLU A 163 5.61 7.37 -11.49
C GLU A 163 4.58 8.38 -11.98
N ASP A 164 3.85 9.02 -11.09
CA ASP A 164 2.66 9.78 -11.47
C ASP A 164 3.00 11.13 -12.09
N LEU A 165 3.96 11.88 -11.55
CA LEU A 165 4.28 13.20 -12.10
C LEU A 165 5.01 13.09 -13.43
N VAL A 166 5.88 12.10 -13.59
CA VAL A 166 6.53 11.82 -14.88
C VAL A 166 5.51 11.31 -15.89
N SER A 167 4.61 10.39 -15.51
CA SER A 167 3.56 9.91 -16.41
C SER A 167 2.60 11.02 -16.82
N ALA A 168 2.17 11.86 -15.87
CA ALA A 168 1.36 13.03 -16.14
C ALA A 168 2.04 14.00 -17.11
N TYR A 169 3.33 14.28 -16.91
CA TYR A 169 4.10 15.13 -17.80
C TYR A 169 4.17 14.56 -19.22
N ARG A 170 4.37 13.25 -19.37
CA ARG A 170 4.38 12.57 -20.68
C ARG A 170 3.02 12.61 -21.37
N LEU A 171 1.92 12.48 -20.62
CA LEU A 171 0.56 12.43 -21.14
C LEU A 171 -0.05 13.81 -21.41
N MET A 172 0.49 14.89 -20.84
CA MET A 172 -0.09 16.23 -20.85
C MET A 172 -0.45 16.76 -22.26
N GLY A 173 0.26 16.32 -23.30
CA GLY A 173 0.02 16.72 -24.70
C GLY A 173 -0.79 15.74 -25.55
N VAL A 174 -1.09 14.54 -25.07
CA VAL A 174 -1.74 13.47 -25.84
C VAL A 174 -3.09 13.09 -25.22
N GLU A 175 -3.11 12.88 -23.91
CA GLU A 175 -4.27 12.43 -23.15
C GLU A 175 -4.42 13.26 -21.87
N THR A 176 -5.00 14.45 -22.00
CA THR A 176 -5.14 15.41 -20.89
C THR A 176 -5.89 14.82 -19.70
N MET A 177 -6.91 13.99 -19.96
CA MET A 177 -7.64 13.28 -18.91
C MET A 177 -6.78 12.24 -18.19
N GLY A 178 -5.92 11.51 -18.92
CA GLY A 178 -4.96 10.57 -18.33
C GLY A 178 -3.93 11.29 -17.45
N ALA A 179 -3.40 12.42 -17.94
CA ALA A 179 -2.50 13.26 -17.17
C ALA A 179 -3.15 13.81 -15.89
N ALA A 180 -4.39 14.29 -15.98
CA ALA A 180 -5.16 14.73 -14.81
C ALA A 180 -5.39 13.58 -13.83
N GLY A 181 -5.68 12.37 -14.32
CA GLY A 181 -5.81 11.16 -13.50
C GLY A 181 -4.57 10.89 -12.66
N HIS A 182 -3.38 10.91 -13.26
CA HIS A 182 -2.11 10.74 -12.53
C HIS A 182 -1.86 11.85 -11.51
N ILE A 183 -2.16 13.11 -11.83
CA ILE A 183 -2.01 14.21 -10.86
C ILE A 183 -2.93 14.01 -9.65
N VAL A 184 -4.20 13.67 -9.89
CA VAL A 184 -5.17 13.40 -8.81
C VAL A 184 -4.73 12.19 -7.99
N HIS A 185 -4.26 11.12 -8.64
CA HIS A 185 -3.74 9.93 -7.98
C HIS A 185 -2.56 10.28 -7.04
N PHE A 186 -1.56 11.02 -7.55
CA PHE A 186 -0.43 11.49 -6.76
C PHE A 186 -0.86 12.30 -5.53
N LEU A 187 -1.81 13.23 -5.70
CA LEU A 187 -2.30 14.07 -4.61
C LEU A 187 -3.02 13.25 -3.54
N LEU A 188 -3.88 12.30 -3.94
CA LEU A 188 -4.58 11.41 -3.00
C LEU A 188 -3.60 10.56 -2.22
N LEU A 189 -2.58 10.01 -2.87
CA LEU A 189 -1.56 9.20 -2.21
C LEU A 189 -0.64 10.02 -1.31
N SER A 190 -0.31 11.24 -1.71
CA SER A 190 0.46 12.17 -0.88
C SER A 190 -0.33 12.57 0.37
N ASP A 191 -1.62 12.86 0.25
CA ASP A 191 -2.50 13.15 1.39
C ASP A 191 -2.61 11.94 2.33
N PHE A 192 -2.84 10.74 1.77
CA PHE A 192 -2.86 9.50 2.52
C PHE A 192 -1.54 9.23 3.25
N ALA A 193 -0.41 9.48 2.59
CA ALA A 193 0.91 9.33 3.17
C ALA A 193 1.12 10.30 4.35
N CYS A 194 0.78 11.58 4.17
CA CYS A 194 0.83 12.57 5.23
C CYS A 194 -0.09 12.21 6.40
N PHE A 195 -1.29 11.71 6.13
CA PHE A 195 -2.23 11.23 7.15
C PHE A 195 -1.65 10.08 7.97
N LEU A 196 -1.10 9.05 7.33
CA LEU A 196 -0.45 7.94 8.02
C LEU A 196 0.78 8.39 8.82
N LEU A 197 1.60 9.28 8.26
CA LEU A 197 2.78 9.82 8.93
C LEU A 197 2.37 10.57 10.20
N ALA A 198 1.34 11.42 10.11
CA ALA A 198 0.79 12.13 11.25
C ALA A 198 0.25 11.16 12.31
N HIS A 199 -0.40 10.06 11.90
CA HIS A 199 -0.88 9.02 12.81
C HIS A 199 0.26 8.29 13.54
N ILE A 200 1.38 8.08 12.86
CA ILE A 200 2.56 7.40 13.44
C ILE A 200 3.31 8.31 14.42
N TYR A 201 3.46 9.61 14.11
CA TYR A 201 4.22 10.55 14.94
C TYR A 201 3.39 11.18 16.06
N ASN A 202 2.07 11.36 15.89
CA ASN A 202 1.19 12.01 16.87
C ASN A 202 -0.16 11.28 17.01
N PRO A 203 -0.19 10.02 17.47
CA PRO A 203 -1.43 9.23 17.56
C PRO A 203 -2.47 9.88 18.50
N ASP A 204 -2.04 10.55 19.56
CA ASP A 204 -2.92 11.14 20.58
C ASP A 204 -3.69 12.37 20.08
N LYS A 205 -3.10 13.16 19.19
CA LYS A 205 -3.73 14.38 18.67
C LYS A 205 -4.84 14.07 17.66
N LEU A 206 -4.69 12.99 16.88
CA LEU A 206 -5.61 12.62 15.82
C LEU A 206 -6.82 11.86 16.34
N SER A 207 -6.62 10.97 17.32
CA SER A 207 -7.69 10.21 17.95
C SER A 207 -8.66 11.12 18.69
N GLY A 208 -8.17 12.12 19.44
CA GLY A 208 -9.01 13.11 20.13
C GLY A 208 -9.84 14.00 19.20
N GLY A 209 -9.32 14.37 18.04
CA GLY A 209 -10.02 15.22 17.06
C GLY A 209 -11.14 14.49 16.31
N LEU A 210 -10.89 13.25 15.87
CA LEU A 210 -11.87 12.42 15.17
C LEU A 210 -13.02 11.97 16.09
N LEU A 211 -12.71 11.53 17.30
CA LEU A 211 -13.73 11.17 18.29
C LEU A 211 -14.61 12.37 18.68
N ARG A 212 -14.05 13.59 18.68
CA ARG A 212 -14.85 14.81 18.90
C ARG A 212 -15.82 15.08 17.75
N TRP A 213 -15.48 14.74 16.52
CA TRP A 213 -16.34 14.94 15.34
C TRP A 213 -17.45 13.89 15.20
N TRP A 214 -17.18 12.65 15.64
CA TRP A 214 -18.12 11.52 15.54
C TRP A 214 -18.85 11.20 16.84
N GLY A 215 -18.42 11.75 17.97
CA GLY A 215 -19.12 11.59 19.24
C GLY A 215 -20.48 12.28 19.15
N PRO A 216 -21.61 11.56 19.34
CA PRO A 216 -22.90 12.23 19.49
C PRO A 216 -22.73 13.24 20.62
N GLU A 217 -23.19 14.48 20.41
CA GLU A 217 -23.23 15.49 21.48
C GLU A 217 -24.03 14.89 22.64
N GLN A 218 -23.32 14.31 23.61
CA GLN A 218 -23.90 13.94 24.87
C GLN A 218 -24.17 15.25 25.56
N ASN A 219 -25.38 15.75 25.34
CA ASN A 219 -25.97 16.88 26.01
C ASN A 219 -25.70 16.70 27.52
N PHE A 220 -24.81 17.52 28.03
CA PHE A 220 -24.67 17.74 29.46
C PHE A 220 -25.98 18.37 29.93
N VAL A 221 -26.78 17.58 30.63
CA VAL A 221 -27.89 18.04 31.47
C VAL A 221 -27.41 18.08 32.90
#